data_AF-A0A5K1G2V2-F1
#
_entry.id   AF-A0A5K1G2V2-F1
#
_cell.length_a   1.000
_cell.length_b   1.000
_cell.length_c   1.000
_cell.angle_alpha   90.00
_cell.angle_beta   90.00
_cell.angle_gamma   90.00
#
_symmetry.space_group_name_H-M   'P 1'
#
loop_
_entity.id
_entity.type
_entity.pdbx_description
1 polymer ?
#
loop_
_entity_poly.entity_id
_entity_poly.type
_entity_poly.pdbx_seq_one_letter_code
_entity_poly.pdbx_strand_id
1 'polypeptide(L)' 'MSMDLILKPSCGGCGSTSDLYGSNCKHTTLCLSCGKTMAETRSKCRECGVPITKLIR' A
#
# COMPACT_ATOMS: atom_id res chain seq x y z
N MET A 1 -1.94 -8.49 -24.55
CA MET A 1 -1.27 -7.39 -23.81
C MET A 1 -1.28 -7.81 -22.36
N SER A 2 -0.09 -8.10 -21.81
CA SER A 2 0.09 -8.52 -20.42
C SER A 2 -0.52 -7.45 -19.52
N MET A 3 -1.52 -7.82 -18.73
CA MET A 3 -1.91 -7.03 -17.56
C MET A 3 -0.83 -7.29 -16.53
N ASP A 4 0.38 -6.79 -16.80
CA ASP A 4 1.39 -6.65 -15.77
C ASP A 4 0.68 -5.92 -14.63
N LEU A 5 0.56 -6.58 -13.49
CA LEU A 5 0.20 -5.95 -12.23
C LEU A 5 1.28 -4.90 -11.97
N ILE A 6 1.18 -3.75 -12.64
CA ILE A 6 2.00 -2.59 -12.38
C ILE A 6 1.59 -2.20 -10.97
N LEU A 7 2.40 -2.64 -9.98
CA LEU A 7 2.44 -2.00 -8.68
C LEU A 7 2.43 -0.51 -8.99
N LYS A 8 1.35 0.19 -8.60
CA LYS A 8 1.26 1.63 -8.86
C LYS A 8 2.60 2.24 -8.46
N PRO A 9 3.26 3.00 -9.35
CA PRO A 9 4.57 3.59 -9.08
C PRO A 9 4.48 4.71 -8.03
N SER A 10 3.32 4.86 -7.39
CA SER A 10 2.99 5.88 -6.43
C SER A 10 2.11 5.31 -5.32
N CYS A 11 2.25 5.90 -4.14
CA CYS A 11 1.45 5.64 -2.97
C CYS A 11 -0.03 5.90 -3.30
N GLY A 12 -0.89 4.91 -3.06
CA GLY A 12 -2.32 5.03 -3.31
C GLY A 12 -3.04 6.09 -2.44
N GLY A 13 -2.40 6.57 -1.37
CA GLY A 13 -2.94 7.60 -0.49
C GLY A 13 -2.50 9.02 -0.84
N CYS A 14 -1.20 9.26 -1.02
CA CYS A 14 -0.64 10.60 -1.21
C CYS A 14 0.02 10.85 -2.57
N GLY A 15 0.15 9.83 -3.43
CA GLY A 15 0.81 9.94 -4.73
C GLY A 15 2.35 9.99 -4.69
N SER A 16 2.98 9.86 -3.51
CA SER A 16 4.45 9.81 -3.39
C SER A 16 5.02 8.63 -4.16
N THR A 17 6.13 8.81 -4.87
CA THR A 17 6.82 7.78 -5.67
C THR A 17 8.09 7.25 -4.99
N SER A 18 8.43 7.79 -3.83
CA SER A 18 9.62 7.44 -3.05
C SER A 18 9.21 6.66 -1.80
N ASP A 19 10.13 5.83 -1.28
CA ASP A 19 9.91 5.06 -0.06
C ASP A 19 8.60 4.25 -0.09
N LEU A 20 8.37 3.60 -1.23
CA LEU A 20 7.20 2.75 -1.47
C LEU A 20 7.37 1.39 -0.82
N TYR A 21 6.33 0.97 -0.11
CA TYR A 21 6.22 -0.32 0.54
C TYR A 21 4.92 -1.00 0.13
N GLY A 22 4.96 -2.32 0.03
CA GLY A 22 3.76 -3.14 -0.06
C GLY A 22 3.04 -3.17 1.30
N SER A 23 1.72 -3.15 1.27
CA SER A 23 0.93 -3.57 2.42
C SER A 23 1.14 -5.08 2.71
N ASN A 24 0.86 -5.53 3.92
CA ASN A 24 0.91 -6.96 4.30
C ASN A 24 0.12 -7.88 3.35
N CYS A 25 -0.95 -7.36 2.74
CA CYS A 25 -1.76 -8.10 1.77
C CYS A 25 -1.28 -7.96 0.31
N LYS A 26 -0.20 -7.21 0.05
CA LYS A 26 0.41 -6.93 -1.27
C LYS A 26 -0.50 -6.27 -2.33
N HIS A 27 -1.77 -5.99 -2.02
CA HIS A 27 -2.69 -5.37 -2.99
C HIS A 27 -2.50 -3.85 -3.13
N THR A 28 -2.00 -3.17 -2.11
CA THR A 28 -1.73 -1.72 -2.19
C THR A 28 -0.29 -1.39 -1.88
N THR A 29 0.25 -0.45 -2.65
CA THR A 29 1.54 0.20 -2.43
C THR A 29 1.33 1.51 -1.69
N LEU A 30 2.07 1.73 -0.60
CA LEU A 30 1.97 2.90 0.26
C LEU A 30 3.37 3.41 0.59
N CYS A 31 3.55 4.72 0.69
CA CYS A 31 4.78 5.25 1.24
C CYS A 31 4.88 4.98 2.75
N LEU A 32 6.08 5.09 3.32
CA LEU A 32 6.31 4.90 4.76
C LEU A 32 5.32 5.68 5.63
N SER A 33 5.08 6.95 5.32
CA SER A 33 4.18 7.83 6.08
C SER A 33 2.72 7.35 6.00
N CYS A 34 2.19 7.14 4.79
CA CYS A 34 0.81 6.67 4.60
C CYS A 34 0.59 5.28 5.19
N GLY A 35 1.54 4.37 4.97
CA GLY A 35 1.46 3.04 5.51
C GLY A 35 1.54 3.01 7.05
N LYS A 36 2.32 3.91 7.67
CA LYS A 36 2.34 4.08 9.13
C LYS A 36 1.00 4.59 9.64
N THR A 37 0.43 5.63 9.03
CA THR A 37 -0.90 6.13 9.39
C THR A 37 -1.99 5.06 9.20
N MET A 38 -1.92 4.28 8.12
CA MET A 38 -2.87 3.19 7.88
C MET A 38 -2.72 2.06 8.91
N ALA A 39 -1.50 1.75 9.35
CA ALA A 39 -1.23 0.81 10.42
C ALA A 39 -1.75 1.28 11.78
N GLU A 40 -1.56 2.56 12.11
CA GLU A 40 -2.08 3.18 13.34
C GLU A 40 -3.61 3.21 13.36
N THR A 41 -4.23 3.59 12.25
CA THR A 41 -5.70 3.63 12.10
C THR A 41 -6.33 2.26 11.82
N ARG A 42 -5.52 1.20 11.65
CA ARG A 42 -5.95 -0.15 11.24
C ARG A 42 -6.84 -0.12 9.98
N SER A 43 -6.48 0.76 9.05
CA SER A 43 -7.18 0.92 7.79
C SER A 43 -7.19 -0.39 7.00
N LYS A 44 -8.35 -0.75 6.44
CA LYS A 44 -8.53 -1.97 5.64
C LYS A 44 -8.10 -1.74 4.20
N CYS A 45 -7.48 -2.75 3.61
CA CYS A 45 -7.23 -2.78 2.18
C CYS A 45 -8.57 -2.74 1.43
N ARG A 46 -8.68 -1.88 0.41
CA ARG A 46 -9.90 -1.76 -0.41
C ARG A 46 -10.15 -2.98 -1.28
N GLU A 47 -9.10 -3.73 -1.62
CA GLU A 47 -9.18 -4.85 -2.55
C GLU A 47 -9.58 -6.14 -1.82
N CYS A 48 -8.94 -6.45 -0.70
CA CYS A 48 -9.17 -7.70 0.04
C CYS A 48 -9.79 -7.53 1.43
N GLY A 49 -10.01 -6.31 1.91
CA GLY A 49 -10.57 -6.03 3.23
C GLY A 49 -9.62 -6.30 4.41
N VAL A 50 -8.41 -6.82 4.17
CA VAL A 50 -7.42 -7.12 5.21
C VAL A 50 -6.93 -5.82 5.85
N PRO A 51 -6.92 -5.70 7.19
CA PRO A 51 -6.34 -4.54 7.87
C PRO A 51 -4.84 -4.46 7.59
N ILE A 52 -4.40 -3.30 7.11
CA ILE A 52 -2.99 -2.99 6.92
C ILE A 52 -2.42 -2.71 8.30
N THR A 53 -1.71 -3.67 8.88
CA THR A 53 -1.06 -3.54 10.20
C THR A 53 0.45 -3.43 10.08
N LYS A 54 1.00 -3.80 8.92
CA LYS A 54 2.43 -3.82 8.66
C LYS A 54 2.72 -3.54 7.19
N LEU A 55 3.81 -2.81 6.96
CA LEU A 55 4.39 -2.60 5.65
C LEU A 55 5.49 -3.63 5.42
N ILE A 56 5.52 -4.18 4.21
CA ILE A 56 6.53 -5.11 3.74
C ILE A 56 7.25 -4.50 2.54
N ARG A 57 8.55 -4.73 2.45
CA ARG A 57 9.38 -4.29 1.33
C ARG A 57 9.52 -5.41 0.33
#